data_AF-A0A1V9XPF6-F1
#
_entry.id   AF-A0A1V9XPF6-F1
#
_cell.length_a   1.000
_cell.length_b   1.000
_cell.length_c   1.000
_cell.angle_alpha   90.00
_cell.angle_beta   90.00
_cell.angle_gamma   90.00
#
_symmetry.space_group_name_H-M   'P 1'
#
loop_
_entity.id
_entity.type
_entity.pdbx_description
1 polymer ?
#
loop_
_entity_poly.entity_id
_entity_poly.type
_entity_poly.pdbx_seq_one_letter_code
_entity_poly.pdbx_strand_id
1 'polypeptide(L)' 'DIIDTKLALARSLGADATLNVKDRPIETIAKDVREALGGDPHTTLECTGTESCIKLAIKA' A
#
# COMPACT_ATOMS: atom_id res chain seq x y z
N ASP A 1 -8.36 -4.24 -9.40
CA ASP A 1 -9.35 -4.05 -8.33
C ASP A 1 -8.79 -4.53 -7.01
N ILE A 2 -8.84 -3.65 -5.99
CA ILE A 2 -8.44 -3.96 -4.62
C ILE A 2 -9.69 -4.48 -3.93
N ILE A 3 -9.67 -5.77 -3.66
CA ILE A 3 -10.79 -6.52 -3.08
C ILE A 3 -10.28 -7.03 -1.74
N ASP A 4 -11.06 -6.88 -0.67
CA ASP A 4 -10.63 -7.25 0.68
C ASP A 4 -10.20 -8.73 0.79
N THR A 5 -10.77 -9.60 -0.05
CA THR A 5 -10.36 -11.00 -0.16
C THR A 5 -8.91 -11.18 -0.61
N LYS A 6 -8.39 -10.31 -1.49
CA LYS A 6 -6.97 -10.31 -1.91
C LYS A 6 -6.06 -9.79 -0.81
N LEU A 7 -6.52 -8.83 0.00
CA LEU A 7 -5.77 -8.36 1.17
C LEU A 7 -5.71 -9.44 2.25
N ALA A 8 -6.81 -10.15 2.50
CA ALA A 8 -6.82 -11.30 3.40
C ALA A 8 -5.85 -12.40 2.95
N LEU A 9 -5.79 -12.68 1.64
CA LEU A 9 -4.80 -13.61 1.08
C LEU A 9 -3.37 -13.08 1.28
N ALA A 10 -3.10 -11.79 1.06
CA ALA A 10 -1.77 -11.22 1.29
C ALA A 10 -1.32 -11.39 2.75
N ARG A 11 -2.23 -11.26 3.72
CA ARG A 11 -1.95 -11.58 5.14
C ARG A 11 -1.58 -13.04 5.34
N SER A 12 -2.33 -13.97 4.76
CA SER A 12 -2.04 -15.40 4.91
C SER A 12 -0.73 -15.82 4.22
N LEU A 13 -0.24 -15.02 3.26
CA LEU A 13 1.03 -15.24 2.57
C LEU A 13 2.23 -14.58 3.28
N GLY A 14 2.01 -13.89 4.41
CA GLY A 14 3.09 -13.36 5.25
C GLY A 14 3.22 -11.83 5.28
N ALA A 15 2.23 -11.06 4.79
CA ALA A 15 2.28 -9.60 4.93
C ALA A 15 2.00 -9.14 6.38
N ASP A 16 2.94 -8.39 6.97
CA ASP A 16 2.82 -7.80 8.32
C ASP A 16 1.81 -6.66 8.41
N ALA A 17 1.49 -6.03 7.27
CA ALA A 17 0.47 -5.00 7.14
C ALA A 17 -0.30 -5.13 5.81
N THR A 18 -1.59 -4.80 5.79
CA THR A 18 -2.38 -4.64 4.56
C THR A 18 -3.30 -3.45 4.70
N LEU A 19 -3.35 -2.60 3.67
CA LEU A 19 -4.15 -1.39 3.63
C LEU A 19 -5.04 -1.41 2.37
N ASN A 20 -6.33 -1.15 2.54
CA ASN A 20 -7.20 -0.86 1.42
C ASN A 20 -7.04 0.64 1.06
N VAL A 21 -6.61 0.89 -0.17
CA VAL A 21 -6.28 2.23 -0.67
C VAL A 21 -7.30 2.76 -1.69
N LYS A 22 -8.40 2.01 -1.91
CA LYS A 22 -9.44 2.35 -2.87
C LYS A 22 -10.13 3.66 -2.51
N ASP A 23 -10.25 4.56 -3.49
CA ASP A 23 -10.93 5.86 -3.38
C ASP A 23 -10.38 6.76 -2.25
N ARG A 24 -9.11 6.58 -1.88
CA ARG A 24 -8.43 7.37 -0.84
C ARG A 24 -7.40 8.34 -1.44
N PRO A 25 -7.18 9.51 -0.82
CA PRO A 25 -6.12 10.43 -1.23
C PRO A 25 -4.72 9.84 -1.00
N ILE A 26 -3.80 10.06 -1.95
CA ILE A 26 -2.42 9.55 -1.89
C ILE A 26 -1.71 9.96 -0.59
N GLU A 27 -1.84 11.22 -0.18
CA GLU A 27 -1.16 11.74 1.01
C GLU A 27 -1.65 11.08 2.30
N THR A 28 -2.95 10.74 2.37
CA THR A 28 -3.50 9.97 3.50
C THR A 28 -2.95 8.54 3.50
N ILE A 29 -2.88 7.91 2.32
CA ILE A 29 -2.34 6.55 2.20
C ILE A 29 -0.87 6.51 2.60
N ALA A 30 -0.05 7.46 2.15
CA ALA A 30 1.37 7.53 2.48
C ALA A 30 1.59 7.65 4.01
N LYS A 31 0.80 8.50 4.67
CA LYS A 31 0.81 8.61 6.14
C LYS A 31 0.51 7.28 6.83
N ASP A 32 -0.55 6.59 6.41
CA ASP A 32 -0.92 5.29 6.98
C ASP A 32 0.14 4.21 6.75
N VAL A 33 0.79 4.22 5.58
CA VAL A 33 1.89 3.29 5.26
C VAL A 33 3.04 3.51 6.24
N ARG A 34 3.45 4.76 6.48
CA ARG A 34 4.52 5.07 7.43
C ARG A 34 4.17 4.70 8.86
N GLU A 35 2.92 4.94 9.27
CA GLU A 35 2.44 4.54 10.60
C GLU A 35 2.46 3.02 10.76
N ALA A 36 2.06 2.27 9.73
CA ALA A 36 2.10 0.80 9.75
C ALA A 36 3.52 0.23 9.77
N LEU A 37 4.48 0.89 9.13
CA LEU A 37 5.87 0.46 9.06
C LEU A 37 6.75 1.01 10.20
N GLY A 38 6.25 2.02 10.94
CA GLY A 38 7.03 2.74 11.95
C GLY A 38 8.05 3.74 11.37
N GLY A 39 7.88 4.14 10.11
CA GLY A 39 8.79 5.03 9.38
C GLY A 39 8.62 4.94 7.88
N ASP A 40 9.49 5.62 7.12
CA ASP A 40 9.47 5.56 5.66
C ASP A 40 9.91 4.18 5.16
N PRO A 41 9.26 3.62 4.11
CA PRO A 41 9.69 2.37 3.50
C PRO A 41 11.08 2.53 2.87
N HIS A 42 12.00 1.62 3.19
CA HIS A 42 13.32 1.58 2.55
C HIS A 42 13.26 1.21 1.06
N THR A 43 12.23 0.47 0.65
CA THR A 43 12.03 0.00 -0.71
C THR A 43 10.55 -0.19 -0.98
N THR A 44 10.12 0.16 -2.19
CA THR A 44 8.74 -0.02 -2.65
C THR A 44 8.72 -0.84 -3.94
N LEU A 45 7.75 -1.75 -4.07
CA LEU A 45 7.53 -2.54 -5.28
C LEU A 45 6.13 -2.26 -5.83
N GLU A 46 6.07 -1.69 -7.04
CA GLU A 46 4.83 -1.40 -7.74
C GLU A 46 4.56 -2.52 -8.77
N CYS A 47 3.35 -3.11 -8.72
CA CYS A 47 3.01 -4.31 -9.50
C CYS A 47 1.73 -4.17 -10.32
N THR A 48 1.16 -2.96 -10.42
CA THR A 48 -0.09 -2.68 -11.15
C THR A 48 0.15 -1.89 -12.43
N GLY A 49 1.26 -1.16 -12.53
CA GLY A 49 1.59 -0.25 -13.63
C GLY A 49 0.71 1.01 -13.66
N THR A 50 -0.15 1.22 -12.67
CA THR A 50 -1.08 2.36 -12.66
C THR A 50 -0.40 3.62 -12.12
N GLU A 51 -0.63 4.76 -12.77
CA GLU A 51 0.04 6.03 -12.45
C GLU A 51 -0.15 6.44 -10.98
N SER A 52 -1.36 6.27 -10.43
CA SER A 52 -1.66 6.59 -9.03
C SER A 52 -0.86 5.73 -8.05
N CYS A 53 -0.70 4.43 -8.33
CA CYS A 53 0.12 3.53 -7.53
C CYS A 53 1.62 3.83 -7.67
N ILE A 54 2.09 4.19 -8.87
CA ILE A 54 3.48 4.60 -9.10
C ILE A 54 3.79 5.87 -8.29
N LYS A 55 2.92 6.88 -8.33
CA LYS A 55 3.07 8.11 -7.53
C LYS A 55 3.10 7.82 -6.04
N LEU A 56 2.24 6.91 -5.56
CA LEU A 56 2.23 6.49 -4.17
C LEU A 56 3.54 5.79 -3.79
N ALA A 57 4.01 4.84 -4.60
CA ALA A 57 5.26 4.11 -4.35
C ALA A 57 6.48 5.06 -4.23
N ILE A 58 6.52 6.14 -4.99
CA ILE A 58 7.59 7.15 -4.93
C ILE A 58 7.47 8.06 -3.69
N LYS A 59 6.26 8.27 -3.18
CA LYS A 59 5.95 9.22 -2.09
C LYS A 59 5.82 8.59 -0.69
N ALA A 60 5.61 7.28 -0.65
CA ALA A 60 5.32 6.52 0.56
C ALA A 60 6.45 6.67 1.58
#